data_AF-A0A165EQA5-F1
#
_entry.id   AF-A0A165EQA5-F1
#
_cell.length_a   1.000
_cell.length_b   1.000
_cell.length_c   1.000
_cell.angle_alpha   90.00
_cell.angle_beta   90.00
_cell.angle_gamma   90.00
#
_symmetry.space_group_name_H-M   'P 1'
#
loop_
_entity.id
_entity.type
_entity.pdbx_description
1 polymer ?
#
loop_
_entity_poly.entity_id
_entity_poly.type
_entity_poly.pdbx_seq_one_letter_code
_entity_poly.pdbx_strand_id
1 'polypeptide(L)'
;MSESSQRYAKAQYRGTNGFQDPARRRVQGQVQVPELHKKPQDEDEAAVYTYERELYDAVERRRLAEAVLEIKGSYFPDLEVLEEMNERPETAAGVTERIEELQKRHEEDMQTLLERQADDYLMDAEDRYHSSDDTMHDSNIDSFYRTARGQNTPMFNAFDDAASSFEYAHLRTLGALCRERDALAAKEDDARRQRDSKFPANIMEYRSITNKSIQLRIARFLMADSARKERMQTDFNWVWRQVMNLVGEYEKNKDFQAEIQELARDAEARDPRRKPSNVGVSF
;
A
#
# COMPACT_ATOMS: atom_id res chain seq x y z
N MET A 1 34.11 -24.87 31.68
CA MET A 1 33.09 -23.89 32.15
C MET A 1 33.37 -22.61 31.41
N SER A 2 32.60 -22.32 30.35
CA SER A 2 32.81 -21.13 29.52
C SER A 2 31.90 -20.02 30.02
N GLU A 3 32.50 -18.93 30.51
CA GLU A 3 31.80 -17.72 30.94
C GLU A 3 31.10 -17.10 29.72
N SER A 4 29.77 -17.11 29.74
CA SER A 4 28.94 -16.40 28.78
C SER A 4 29.05 -14.90 29.05
N SER A 5 29.91 -14.23 28.29
CA SER A 5 30.03 -12.77 28.31
C SER A 5 28.70 -12.14 27.85
N GLN A 6 27.89 -11.70 28.81
CA GLN A 6 26.66 -10.97 28.54
C GLN A 6 27.00 -9.62 27.92
N ARG A 7 26.71 -9.45 26.63
CA ARG A 7 26.85 -8.16 25.93
C ARG A 7 25.76 -7.22 26.43
N TYR A 8 26.10 -6.32 27.34
CA TYR A 8 25.21 -5.22 27.70
C TYR A 8 25.16 -4.19 26.56
N ALA A 9 23.95 -3.68 26.28
CA ALA A 9 23.79 -2.56 25.35
C ALA A 9 24.54 -1.34 25.90
N LYS A 10 25.32 -0.65 25.05
CA LYS A 10 26.03 0.57 25.45
C LYS A 10 25.03 1.60 25.99
N ALA A 11 25.41 2.35 27.04
CA ALA A 11 24.52 3.32 27.71
C ALA A 11 23.85 4.32 26.75
N GLN A 12 24.52 4.67 25.64
CA GLN A 12 23.99 5.53 24.59
C GLN A 12 22.73 4.99 23.89
N TYR A 13 22.46 3.67 23.93
CA TYR A 13 21.28 3.04 23.32
C TYR A 13 20.14 2.77 24.31
N ARG A 14 20.27 3.24 25.56
CA ARG A 14 19.25 2.99 26.59
C ARG A 14 18.03 3.89 26.34
N GLY A 15 16.89 3.29 25.99
CA GLY A 15 15.64 4.01 25.72
C GLY A 15 15.42 4.42 24.26
N THR A 16 16.28 3.98 23.34
CA THR A 16 16.07 4.08 21.90
C THR A 16 16.08 2.67 21.30
N ASN A 17 15.36 2.43 20.20
CA ASN A 17 15.29 1.10 19.54
C ASN A 17 16.63 0.69 18.86
N GLY A 18 17.78 1.07 19.40
CA GLY A 18 19.10 0.82 18.81
C GLY A 18 19.45 1.73 17.62
N PHE A 19 18.46 2.28 16.92
CA PHE A 19 18.65 3.25 15.86
C PHE A 19 18.81 4.65 16.44
N GLN A 20 20.01 5.20 16.31
CA GLN A 20 20.22 6.63 16.52
C GLN A 20 20.18 7.30 15.16
N ASP A 21 19.23 8.22 14.98
CA ASP A 21 19.15 9.04 13.79
C ASP A 21 20.42 9.92 13.71
N PRO A 22 21.31 9.69 12.72
CA PRO A 22 22.53 10.46 12.57
C PRO A 22 22.24 11.93 12.30
N ALA A 23 21.11 12.26 11.67
CA ALA A 23 20.70 13.65 11.46
C ALA A 23 20.38 14.34 12.78
N ARG A 24 19.68 13.66 13.70
CA ARG A 24 19.38 14.18 15.04
C ARG A 24 20.65 14.42 15.85
N ARG A 25 21.64 13.54 15.77
CA ARG A 25 22.96 13.74 16.41
C ARG A 25 23.71 14.96 15.84
N ARG A 26 23.64 15.19 14.52
CA ARG A 26 24.22 16.39 13.89
C ARG A 26 23.54 17.67 14.36
N VAL A 27 22.21 17.70 14.41
CA VAL A 27 21.44 18.85 14.91
C VAL A 27 21.76 19.15 16.38
N GLN A 28 22.01 18.12 17.19
CA GLN A 28 22.42 18.26 18.58
C GLN A 28 23.91 18.62 18.75
N GLY A 29 24.66 18.81 17.67
CA GLY A 29 26.10 19.11 17.71
C GLY A 29 26.97 17.96 18.24
N GLN A 30 26.43 16.75 18.35
CA GLN A 30 27.16 15.58 18.85
C GLN A 30 28.07 14.95 17.79
N VAL A 31 27.80 15.22 16.52
CA VAL A 31 28.64 14.82 15.40
C VAL A 31 29.29 16.08 14.86
N GLN A 32 30.61 16.18 14.96
CA GLN A 32 31.36 17.22 14.27
C GLN A 32 31.14 17.03 12.78
N VAL A 33 30.53 18.03 12.15
CA VAL A 33 30.46 18.10 10.69
C VAL A 33 31.83 18.63 10.25
N PRO A 34 32.53 17.94 9.34
CA PRO A 34 33.79 18.44 8.82
C PRO A 34 33.60 19.87 8.32
N GLU A 35 34.44 20.80 8.79
CA GLU A 35 34.43 22.17 8.28
C GLU A 35 35.03 22.17 6.87
N LEU A 36 34.18 21.99 5.85
CA LEU A 36 34.55 21.89 4.42
C LEU A 36 35.26 23.14 3.87
N HIS A 37 35.39 24.20 4.66
CA HIS A 37 36.00 25.47 4.26
C HIS A 37 37.41 25.69 4.83
N LYS A 38 37.85 24.89 5.81
CA LYS A 38 39.21 25.00 6.36
C LYS A 38 40.09 23.91 5.75
N LYS A 39 40.80 24.26 4.67
CA LYS A 39 41.90 23.41 4.20
C LYS A 39 42.90 23.22 5.35
N PRO A 40 43.35 21.98 5.62
CA PRO A 40 44.42 21.76 6.58
C PRO A 40 45.61 22.65 6.19
N GLN A 41 46.13 23.41 7.16
CA GLN A 41 47.32 24.26 6.95
C GLN A 41 48.61 23.46 7.05
N ASP A 42 48.55 22.27 7.63
CA ASP A 42 49.70 21.38 7.82
C ASP A 42 50.09 20.68 6.51
N GLU A 43 51.39 20.57 6.25
CA GLU A 43 51.97 19.90 5.07
C GLU A 43 51.92 18.35 5.14
N ASP A 44 51.23 17.78 6.13
CA ASP A 44 51.12 16.32 6.26
C ASP A 44 50.24 15.74 5.15
N GLU A 45 50.89 15.09 4.17
CA GLU A 45 50.24 14.47 3.01
C GLU A 45 49.10 13.53 3.40
N ALA A 46 49.24 12.81 4.53
CA ALA A 46 48.19 11.90 5.00
C ALA A 46 46.94 12.66 5.44
N ALA A 47 47.12 13.78 6.14
CA ALA A 47 46.02 14.64 6.58
C ALA A 47 45.32 15.30 5.38
N VAL A 48 46.08 15.78 4.39
CA VAL A 48 45.54 16.34 3.14
C VAL A 48 44.70 15.29 2.40
N TYR A 49 45.23 14.08 2.22
CA TYR A 49 44.51 12.99 1.55
C TYR A 49 43.20 12.62 2.26
N THR A 50 43.22 12.53 3.60
CA THR A 50 41.99 12.25 4.37
C THR A 50 40.95 13.36 4.23
N TYR A 51 41.38 14.62 4.25
CA TYR A 51 40.50 15.77 4.07
C TYR A 51 39.87 15.79 2.67
N GLU A 52 40.67 15.56 1.63
CA GLU A 52 40.18 15.51 0.23
C GLU A 52 39.17 14.39 0.03
N ARG A 53 39.41 13.22 0.62
CA ARG A 53 38.47 12.10 0.60
C ARG A 53 37.17 12.43 1.32
N GLU A 54 37.24 13.03 2.52
CA GLU A 54 36.05 13.43 3.27
C GLU A 54 35.25 14.52 2.55
N LEU A 55 35.93 15.45 1.89
CA LEU A 55 35.32 16.49 1.07
C LEU A 55 34.58 15.87 -0.12
N TYR A 56 35.21 14.95 -0.85
CA TYR A 56 34.58 14.23 -1.95
C TYR A 56 33.33 13.47 -1.47
N ASP A 57 33.45 12.68 -0.40
CA ASP A 57 32.32 11.95 0.18
C ASP A 57 31.18 12.89 0.63
N ALA A 58 31.50 14.10 1.11
CA ALA A 58 30.52 15.09 1.52
C ALA A 58 29.81 15.73 0.32
N VAL A 59 30.53 16.00 -0.78
CA VAL A 59 29.97 16.51 -2.03
C VAL A 59 29.02 15.47 -2.63
N GLU A 60 29.43 14.21 -2.70
CA GLU A 60 28.57 13.13 -3.20
C GLU A 60 27.31 12.93 -2.35
N ARG A 61 27.46 12.92 -1.03
CA ARG A 61 26.29 12.86 -0.12
C ARG A 61 25.33 14.03 -0.33
N ARG A 62 25.85 15.23 -0.61
CA ARG A 62 25.04 16.40 -0.90
C ARG A 62 24.32 16.25 -2.24
N ARG A 63 25.03 15.82 -3.29
CA ARG A 63 24.46 15.59 -4.62
C ARG A 63 23.33 14.57 -4.57
N LEU A 64 23.54 13.45 -3.87
CA LEU A 64 22.50 12.45 -3.62
C LEU A 64 21.32 13.05 -2.84
N ALA A 65 21.57 13.85 -1.80
CA ALA A 65 20.49 14.48 -1.03
C ALA A 65 19.67 15.45 -1.89
N GLU A 66 20.32 16.26 -2.73
CA GLU A 66 19.65 17.16 -3.68
C GLU A 66 18.81 16.36 -4.70
N ALA A 67 19.38 15.28 -5.24
CA ALA A 67 18.68 14.35 -6.12
C ALA A 67 17.44 13.73 -5.45
N VAL A 68 17.58 13.23 -4.22
CA VAL A 68 16.47 12.66 -3.44
C VAL A 68 15.42 13.73 -3.11
N LEU A 69 15.83 14.96 -2.83
CA LEU A 69 14.92 16.08 -2.59
C LEU A 69 14.20 16.52 -3.86
N GLU A 70 14.80 16.39 -5.04
CA GLU A 70 14.13 16.66 -6.30
C GLU A 70 13.04 15.61 -6.59
N ILE A 71 13.37 14.33 -6.37
CA ILE A 71 12.41 13.21 -6.49
C ILE A 71 11.27 13.40 -5.47
N LYS A 72 11.59 13.65 -4.19
CA LYS A 72 10.60 13.83 -3.12
C LYS A 72 9.89 15.20 -3.11
N GLY A 73 10.52 16.22 -3.67
CA GLY A 73 10.06 17.61 -3.61
C GLY A 73 9.00 17.93 -4.65
N SER A 74 8.89 17.10 -5.69
CA SER A 74 7.77 17.07 -6.64
C SER A 74 6.42 16.73 -5.97
N TYR A 75 6.43 16.35 -4.69
CA TYR A 75 5.31 15.72 -3.99
C TYR A 75 4.32 16.69 -3.34
N PHE A 76 4.47 18.00 -3.51
CA PHE A 76 3.46 18.95 -3.07
C PHE A 76 2.49 19.19 -4.24
N PRO A 77 1.33 18.48 -4.28
CA PRO A 77 0.30 18.79 -5.27
C PRO A 77 -0.10 20.25 -5.16
N ASP A 78 -0.41 20.85 -6.30
CA ASP A 78 -0.98 22.19 -6.34
C ASP A 78 -2.25 22.25 -5.47
N LEU A 79 -2.50 23.43 -4.89
CA LEU A 79 -3.61 23.63 -3.96
C LEU A 79 -4.96 23.24 -4.58
N GLU A 80 -5.13 23.46 -5.89
CA GLU A 80 -6.32 23.08 -6.64
C GLU A 80 -6.54 21.56 -6.63
N VAL A 81 -5.47 20.77 -6.78
CA VAL A 81 -5.53 19.31 -6.74
C VAL A 81 -5.84 18.81 -5.33
N LEU A 82 -5.32 19.50 -4.30
CA LEU A 82 -5.63 19.17 -2.90
C LEU A 82 -7.10 19.45 -2.56
N GLU A 83 -7.66 20.55 -3.05
CA GLU A 83 -9.08 20.86 -2.89
C GLU A 83 -9.94 19.81 -3.58
N GLU A 84 -9.64 19.45 -4.84
CA GLU A 84 -10.37 18.41 -5.56
C GLU A 84 -10.29 17.05 -4.86
N MET A 85 -9.10 16.68 -4.35
CA MET A 85 -8.93 15.43 -3.58
C MET A 85 -9.76 15.42 -2.30
N ASN A 86 -9.95 16.58 -1.66
CA ASN A 86 -10.70 16.70 -0.42
C ASN A 86 -12.23 16.76 -0.65
N GLU A 87 -12.66 17.21 -1.83
CA GLU A 87 -14.09 17.23 -2.20
C GLU A 87 -14.63 15.85 -2.59
N ARG A 88 -13.77 14.95 -3.07
CA ARG A 88 -14.18 13.58 -3.44
C ARG A 88 -14.53 12.78 -2.19
N PRO A 89 -15.69 12.10 -2.14
CA PRO A 89 -16.04 11.26 -1.00
C PRO A 89 -15.03 10.11 -0.86
N GLU A 90 -14.50 9.94 0.35
CA GLU A 90 -13.64 8.80 0.70
C GLU A 90 -14.44 7.49 0.61
N THR A 91 -14.36 6.86 -0.55
CA THR A 91 -14.93 5.54 -0.84
C THR A 91 -13.82 4.51 -0.93
N ALA A 92 -14.14 3.24 -0.70
CA ALA A 92 -13.15 2.17 -0.84
C ALA A 92 -12.51 2.16 -2.25
N ALA A 93 -13.29 2.50 -3.28
CA ALA A 93 -12.83 2.63 -4.65
C ALA A 93 -11.83 3.81 -4.84
N GLY A 94 -12.12 4.97 -4.25
CA GLY A 94 -11.19 6.11 -4.30
C GLY A 94 -9.85 5.80 -3.62
N VAL A 95 -9.86 5.06 -2.50
CA VAL A 95 -8.62 4.62 -1.86
C VAL A 95 -7.86 3.60 -2.71
N THR A 96 -8.54 2.72 -3.44
CA THR A 96 -7.86 1.81 -4.38
C THR A 96 -7.15 2.56 -5.52
N GLU A 97 -7.80 3.57 -6.10
CA GLU A 97 -7.17 4.41 -7.13
C GLU A 97 -5.91 5.11 -6.58
N ARG A 98 -5.99 5.62 -5.34
CA ARG A 98 -4.83 6.24 -4.67
C ARG A 98 -3.70 5.25 -4.39
N ILE A 99 -4.01 3.99 -4.08
CA ILE A 99 -3.00 2.94 -3.90
C ILE A 99 -2.30 2.66 -5.24
N GLU A 100 -3.06 2.50 -6.33
CA GLU A 100 -2.51 2.26 -7.67
C GLU A 100 -1.63 3.42 -8.12
N GLU A 101 -2.09 4.66 -7.91
CA GLU A 101 -1.30 5.85 -8.20
C GLU A 101 -0.02 5.90 -7.38
N LEU A 102 -0.08 5.60 -6.07
CA LEU A 102 1.10 5.56 -5.21
C LEU A 102 2.10 4.47 -5.64
N GLN A 103 1.61 3.31 -6.10
CA GLN A 103 2.46 2.23 -6.64
C GLN A 103 3.15 2.67 -7.91
N LYS A 104 2.40 3.22 -8.88
CA LYS A 104 2.96 3.72 -10.13
C LYS A 104 4.02 4.80 -9.89
N ARG A 105 3.74 5.74 -8.99
CA ARG A 105 4.71 6.79 -8.62
C ARG A 105 5.96 6.20 -7.98
N HIS A 106 5.82 5.19 -7.12
CA HIS A 106 6.98 4.53 -6.52
C HIS A 106 7.85 3.84 -7.57
N GLU A 107 7.26 3.22 -8.59
CA GLU A 107 7.99 2.66 -9.73
C GLU A 107 8.76 3.74 -10.50
N GLU A 108 8.12 4.87 -10.80
CA GLU A 108 8.75 6.02 -11.47
C GLU A 108 9.91 6.60 -10.63
N ASP A 109 9.72 6.77 -9.32
CA ASP A 109 10.74 7.28 -8.39
C ASP A 109 11.94 6.33 -8.31
N MET A 110 11.71 5.01 -8.22
CA MET A 110 12.76 4.00 -8.17
C MET A 110 13.51 3.89 -9.50
N GLN A 111 12.80 3.99 -10.62
CA GLN A 111 13.42 4.05 -11.94
C GLN A 111 14.35 5.26 -12.06
N THR A 112 13.86 6.45 -11.67
CA THR A 112 14.68 7.68 -11.69
C THR A 112 15.92 7.55 -10.81
N LEU A 113 15.78 6.92 -9.63
CA LEU A 113 16.90 6.68 -8.72
C LEU A 113 17.94 5.72 -9.34
N LEU A 114 17.49 4.65 -9.99
CA LEU A 114 18.35 3.68 -10.67
C LEU A 114 19.05 4.27 -11.91
N GLU A 115 18.34 5.07 -12.70
CA GLU A 115 18.92 5.77 -13.86
C GLU A 115 20.07 6.69 -13.41
N ARG A 116 19.87 7.45 -12.32
CA ARG A 116 20.93 8.28 -11.74
C ARG A 116 22.13 7.47 -11.26
N GLN A 117 21.89 6.33 -10.62
CA GLN A 117 22.98 5.44 -10.21
C GLN A 117 23.75 4.89 -11.42
N ALA A 118 23.04 4.56 -12.50
CA ALA A 118 23.66 4.09 -13.74
C ALA A 118 24.52 5.18 -14.39
N ASP A 119 24.04 6.43 -14.43
CA ASP A 119 24.79 7.58 -14.93
C ASP A 119 26.06 7.82 -14.10
N ASP A 120 25.94 7.83 -12.78
CA ASP A 120 27.08 8.02 -11.88
C ASP A 120 28.10 6.88 -12.03
N TYR A 121 27.63 5.65 -12.18
CA TYR A 121 28.51 4.50 -12.45
C TYR A 121 29.22 4.63 -13.80
N LEU A 122 28.54 5.13 -14.83
CA LEU A 122 29.12 5.34 -16.15
C LEU A 122 30.20 6.43 -16.10
N MET A 123 29.92 7.57 -15.46
CA MET A 123 30.89 8.66 -15.28
C MET A 123 32.13 8.18 -14.54
N ASP A 124 31.97 7.45 -13.43
CA ASP A 124 33.08 6.86 -12.69
C ASP A 124 33.85 5.84 -13.55
N ALA A 125 33.17 5.05 -14.39
CA ALA A 125 33.83 4.15 -15.34
C ALA A 125 34.65 4.91 -16.41
N GLU A 126 34.16 6.03 -16.92
CA GLU A 126 34.86 6.90 -17.88
C GLU A 126 36.07 7.58 -17.24
N ASP A 127 35.90 8.19 -16.06
CA ASP A 127 36.99 8.80 -15.30
C ASP A 127 38.11 7.80 -15.02
N ARG A 128 37.74 6.57 -14.66
CA ARG A 128 38.70 5.47 -14.47
C ARG A 128 39.43 5.12 -15.76
N TYR A 129 38.71 4.99 -16.87
CA TYR A 129 39.30 4.69 -18.17
C TYR A 129 40.31 5.77 -18.58
N HIS A 130 40.01 7.04 -18.32
CA HIS A 130 40.91 8.15 -18.62
C HIS A 130 42.05 8.31 -17.61
N SER A 131 41.91 7.79 -16.39
CA SER A 131 42.95 7.82 -15.36
C SER A 131 44.07 6.79 -15.58
N SER A 132 43.79 5.69 -16.27
CA SER A 132 44.80 4.70 -16.63
C SER A 132 45.57 5.16 -17.86
N ASP A 133 46.85 5.48 -17.67
CA ASP A 133 47.78 5.63 -18.78
C ASP A 133 48.13 4.24 -19.33
N ASP A 134 47.59 3.92 -20.51
CA ASP A 134 47.81 2.64 -21.20
C ASP A 134 49.31 2.33 -21.46
N THR A 135 50.18 3.34 -21.38
CA THR A 135 51.63 3.16 -21.55
C THR A 135 52.34 2.63 -20.31
N MET A 136 51.70 2.67 -19.13
CA MET A 136 52.25 2.23 -17.85
C MET A 136 51.55 0.98 -17.33
N HIS A 137 51.85 -0.18 -17.94
CA HIS A 137 51.33 -1.46 -17.48
C HIS A 137 52.17 -2.02 -16.31
N ASP A 138 51.78 -1.70 -15.08
CA ASP A 138 52.31 -2.34 -13.86
C ASP A 138 51.23 -3.21 -13.20
N SER A 139 51.51 -4.52 -13.09
CA SER A 139 50.63 -5.50 -12.46
C SER A 139 50.27 -5.14 -11.01
N ASN A 140 51.12 -4.41 -10.29
CA ASN A 140 50.85 -3.98 -8.93
C ASN A 140 49.77 -2.88 -8.92
N ILE A 141 49.87 -1.94 -9.86
CA ILE A 141 48.90 -0.84 -10.05
C ILE A 141 47.54 -1.43 -10.43
N ASP A 142 47.50 -2.40 -11.35
CA ASP A 142 46.27 -3.10 -11.73
C ASP A 142 45.61 -3.82 -10.54
N SER A 143 46.41 -4.47 -9.69
CA SER A 143 45.90 -5.16 -8.50
C SER A 143 45.34 -4.19 -7.44
N PHE A 144 46.00 -3.04 -7.27
CA PHE A 144 45.55 -1.96 -6.40
C PHE A 144 44.20 -1.43 -6.88
N TYR A 145 44.06 -1.12 -8.17
CA TYR A 145 42.78 -0.69 -8.74
C TYR A 145 41.70 -1.76 -8.58
N ARG A 146 41.99 -3.04 -8.80
CA ARG A 146 41.00 -4.12 -8.55
C ARG A 146 40.55 -4.20 -7.09
N THR A 147 41.44 -3.92 -6.15
CA THR A 147 41.13 -3.96 -4.72
C THR A 147 40.36 -2.72 -4.28
N ALA A 148 40.74 -1.55 -4.80
CA ALA A 148 40.00 -0.30 -4.63
C ALA A 148 38.59 -0.36 -5.26
N ARG A 149 38.41 -1.14 -6.33
CA ARG A 149 37.13 -1.47 -6.98
C ARG A 149 36.23 -2.42 -6.18
N GLY A 150 36.64 -2.88 -4.99
CA GLY A 150 35.87 -3.84 -4.19
C GLY A 150 34.47 -3.37 -3.81
N GLN A 151 33.57 -4.32 -3.57
CA GLN A 151 32.10 -4.18 -3.34
C GLN A 151 31.64 -3.22 -2.22
N ASN A 152 32.55 -2.54 -1.51
CA ASN A 152 32.24 -1.71 -0.35
C ASN A 152 32.69 -0.26 -0.52
N THR A 153 32.58 0.31 -1.72
CA THR A 153 32.79 1.75 -1.86
C THR A 153 31.64 2.49 -1.17
N PRO A 154 31.93 3.57 -0.42
CA PRO A 154 30.92 4.34 0.33
C PRO A 154 29.71 4.77 -0.51
N MET A 155 29.91 4.96 -1.81
CA MET A 155 28.88 5.33 -2.77
C MET A 155 27.79 4.27 -2.93
N PHE A 156 28.15 2.98 -3.04
CA PHE A 156 27.17 1.90 -3.15
C PHE A 156 26.33 1.77 -1.88
N ASN A 157 26.97 1.90 -0.71
CA ASN A 157 26.26 1.87 0.57
C ASN A 157 25.25 3.03 0.69
N ALA A 158 25.62 4.23 0.21
CA ALA A 158 24.74 5.39 0.26
C ALA A 158 23.51 5.23 -0.65
N PHE A 159 23.69 4.62 -1.82
CA PHE A 159 22.58 4.26 -2.70
C PHE A 159 21.66 3.22 -2.06
N ASP A 160 22.20 2.13 -1.55
CA ASP A 160 21.42 1.05 -0.91
C ASP A 160 20.60 1.56 0.28
N ASP A 161 21.19 2.43 1.11
CA ASP A 161 20.51 3.11 2.20
C ASP A 161 19.36 4.00 1.70
N ALA A 162 19.59 4.74 0.61
CA ALA A 162 18.56 5.60 0.01
C ALA A 162 17.40 4.76 -0.56
N ALA A 163 17.70 3.75 -1.38
CA ALA A 163 16.72 2.82 -1.94
C ALA A 163 15.89 2.14 -0.84
N SER A 164 16.56 1.60 0.18
CA SER A 164 15.89 1.00 1.34
C SER A 164 14.98 2.00 2.07
N SER A 165 15.41 3.26 2.19
CA SER A 165 14.58 4.32 2.77
C SER A 165 13.35 4.64 1.92
N PHE A 166 13.45 4.60 0.59
CA PHE A 166 12.30 4.81 -0.31
C PHE A 166 11.30 3.67 -0.20
N GLU A 167 11.77 2.42 -0.29
CA GLU A 167 10.93 1.24 -0.14
C GLU A 167 10.22 1.23 1.23
N TYR A 168 10.95 1.51 2.30
CA TYR A 168 10.36 1.56 3.64
C TYR A 168 9.28 2.64 3.75
N ALA A 169 9.53 3.84 3.21
CA ALA A 169 8.56 4.92 3.22
C ALA A 169 7.30 4.56 2.41
N HIS A 170 7.48 3.95 1.23
CA HIS A 170 6.39 3.47 0.38
C HIS A 170 5.55 2.39 1.07
N LEU A 171 6.19 1.35 1.63
CA LEU A 171 5.47 0.28 2.32
C LEU A 171 4.70 0.81 3.54
N ARG A 172 5.25 1.79 4.25
CA ARG A 172 4.59 2.41 5.40
C ARG A 172 3.34 3.17 4.99
N THR A 173 3.39 3.97 3.92
CA THR A 173 2.23 4.73 3.42
C THR A 173 1.19 3.80 2.82
N LEU A 174 1.60 2.82 2.02
CA LEU A 174 0.72 1.80 1.45
C LEU A 174 0.02 0.99 2.54
N GLY A 175 0.73 0.61 3.61
CA GLY A 175 0.13 -0.08 4.75
C GLY A 175 -0.89 0.74 5.53
N ALA A 176 -0.83 2.07 5.48
CA ALA A 176 -1.88 2.93 6.04
C ALA A 176 -3.12 2.94 5.12
N LEU A 177 -2.93 3.15 3.82
CA LEU A 177 -4.02 3.20 2.83
C LEU A 177 -4.77 1.86 2.73
N CYS A 178 -4.07 0.72 2.78
CA CYS A 178 -4.72 -0.59 2.77
C CYS A 178 -5.66 -0.77 3.97
N ARG A 179 -5.24 -0.35 5.17
CA ARG A 179 -6.08 -0.43 6.38
C ARG A 179 -7.30 0.47 6.27
N GLU A 180 -7.12 1.66 5.68
CA GLU A 180 -8.21 2.61 5.44
C GLU A 180 -9.23 2.06 4.44
N ARG A 181 -8.76 1.53 3.30
CA ARG A 181 -9.59 0.84 2.30
C ARG A 181 -10.42 -0.27 2.94
N ASP A 182 -9.79 -1.14 3.72
CA ASP A 182 -10.47 -2.27 4.37
C ASP A 182 -11.52 -1.79 5.37
N ALA A 183 -11.23 -0.71 6.11
CA ALA A 183 -12.18 -0.10 7.03
C ALA A 183 -13.38 0.54 6.30
N LEU A 184 -13.15 1.21 5.17
CA LEU A 184 -14.23 1.77 4.35
C LEU A 184 -15.07 0.68 3.69
N ALA A 185 -14.43 -0.35 3.12
CA ALA A 185 -15.11 -1.50 2.53
C ALA A 185 -16.00 -2.22 3.56
N ALA A 186 -15.50 -2.41 4.79
CA ALA A 186 -16.29 -2.98 5.87
C ALA A 186 -17.51 -2.12 6.23
N LYS A 187 -17.35 -0.79 6.31
CA LYS A 187 -18.45 0.14 6.56
C LYS A 187 -19.50 0.13 5.44
N GLU A 188 -19.07 0.13 4.18
CA GLU A 188 -19.95 0.07 3.02
C GLU A 188 -20.74 -1.26 2.98
N ASP A 189 -20.07 -2.37 3.28
CA ASP A 189 -20.69 -3.69 3.36
C ASP A 189 -21.66 -3.81 4.54
N ASP A 190 -21.33 -3.27 5.70
CA ASP A 190 -22.25 -3.25 6.83
C ASP A 190 -23.45 -2.34 6.57
N ALA A 191 -23.28 -1.19 5.94
CA ALA A 191 -24.38 -0.34 5.50
C ALA A 191 -25.25 -1.04 4.45
N ARG A 192 -24.64 -1.83 3.55
CA ARG A 192 -25.37 -2.68 2.59
C ARG A 192 -26.15 -3.77 3.31
N ARG A 193 -25.51 -4.52 4.23
CA ARG A 193 -26.16 -5.56 5.04
C ARG A 193 -27.32 -5.00 5.87
N GLN A 194 -27.18 -3.81 6.46
CA GLN A 194 -28.24 -3.15 7.22
C GLN A 194 -29.41 -2.72 6.34
N ARG A 195 -29.15 -2.25 5.11
CA ARG A 195 -30.22 -1.98 4.14
C ARG A 195 -30.91 -3.27 3.73
N ASP A 196 -30.12 -4.31 3.45
CA ASP A 196 -30.60 -5.60 2.96
C ASP A 196 -31.31 -6.44 4.04
N SER A 197 -31.03 -6.18 5.32
CA SER A 197 -31.70 -6.82 6.45
C SER A 197 -33.06 -6.21 6.75
N LYS A 198 -33.39 -5.01 6.26
CA LYS A 198 -34.69 -4.38 6.51
C LYS A 198 -35.77 -5.06 5.69
N PHE A 199 -36.82 -5.51 6.37
CA PHE A 199 -38.00 -6.06 5.73
C PHE A 199 -38.91 -4.91 5.23
N PRO A 200 -39.40 -4.94 3.98
CA PRO A 200 -40.21 -3.85 3.44
C PRO A 200 -41.57 -3.79 4.14
N ALA A 201 -42.02 -2.56 4.45
CA ALA A 201 -43.26 -2.31 5.18
C ALA A 201 -44.52 -2.46 4.32
N ASN A 202 -44.40 -2.28 2.99
CA ASN A 202 -45.53 -2.34 2.04
C ASN A 202 -45.09 -2.88 0.65
N ILE A 203 -46.07 -3.16 -0.22
CA ILE A 203 -45.82 -3.67 -1.58
C ILE A 203 -44.96 -2.70 -2.42
N MET A 204 -45.15 -1.39 -2.28
CA MET A 204 -44.38 -0.41 -3.05
C MET A 204 -42.90 -0.46 -2.69
N GLU A 205 -42.60 -0.57 -1.40
CA GLU A 205 -41.23 -0.70 -0.90
C GLU A 205 -40.61 -2.01 -1.39
N TYR A 206 -41.36 -3.12 -1.36
CA TYR A 206 -40.91 -4.40 -1.94
C TYR A 206 -40.55 -4.27 -3.43
N ARG A 207 -41.40 -3.61 -4.22
CA ARG A 207 -41.15 -3.38 -5.66
C ARG A 207 -39.98 -2.43 -5.92
N SER A 208 -39.70 -1.51 -5.00
CA SER A 208 -38.57 -0.57 -5.10
C SER A 208 -37.21 -1.21 -4.84
N ILE A 209 -37.16 -2.43 -4.27
CA ILE A 209 -35.91 -3.16 -4.01
C ILE A 209 -35.23 -3.50 -5.33
N THR A 210 -34.05 -2.93 -5.57
CA THR A 210 -33.27 -3.21 -6.79
C THR A 210 -32.64 -4.60 -6.78
N ASN A 211 -32.32 -5.14 -5.60
CA ASN A 211 -31.63 -6.42 -5.45
C ASN A 211 -32.61 -7.61 -5.52
N LYS A 212 -32.59 -8.33 -6.66
CA LYS A 212 -33.45 -9.51 -6.91
C LYS A 212 -33.28 -10.62 -5.88
N SER A 213 -32.09 -10.80 -5.31
CA SER A 213 -31.86 -11.85 -4.31
C SER A 213 -32.61 -11.60 -3.00
N ILE A 214 -32.79 -10.33 -2.64
CA ILE A 214 -33.56 -9.90 -1.46
C ILE A 214 -35.05 -10.06 -1.75
N GLN A 215 -35.50 -9.62 -2.93
CA GLN A 215 -36.88 -9.85 -3.36
C GLN A 215 -37.23 -11.34 -3.32
N LEU A 216 -36.38 -12.21 -3.87
CA LEU A 216 -36.57 -13.67 -3.83
C LEU A 216 -36.59 -14.23 -2.41
N ARG A 217 -35.75 -13.71 -1.51
CA ARG A 217 -35.72 -14.11 -0.11
C ARG A 217 -37.05 -13.77 0.58
N ILE A 218 -37.56 -12.56 0.35
CA ILE A 218 -38.85 -12.10 0.89
C ILE A 218 -40.01 -12.89 0.25
N ALA A 219 -39.98 -13.15 -1.06
CA ALA A 219 -40.95 -13.97 -1.76
C ALA A 219 -41.02 -15.39 -1.17
N ARG A 220 -39.87 -16.04 -0.97
CA ARG A 220 -39.77 -17.35 -0.30
C ARG A 220 -40.30 -17.30 1.13
N PHE A 221 -40.05 -16.21 1.84
CA PHE A 221 -40.60 -16.00 3.17
C PHE A 221 -42.14 -15.91 3.14
N LEU A 222 -42.73 -15.13 2.22
CA LEU A 222 -44.18 -14.99 2.11
C LEU A 222 -44.87 -16.32 1.80
N MET A 223 -44.27 -17.12 0.92
CA MET A 223 -44.75 -18.45 0.52
C MET A 223 -44.49 -19.55 1.57
N ALA A 224 -43.60 -19.32 2.54
CA ALA A 224 -43.22 -20.33 3.52
C ALA A 224 -44.33 -20.64 4.53
N ASP A 225 -44.26 -21.84 5.10
CA ASP A 225 -45.06 -22.28 6.25
C ASP A 225 -44.65 -21.53 7.53
N SER A 226 -45.50 -21.55 8.55
CA SER A 226 -45.30 -20.80 9.80
C SER A 226 -43.98 -21.15 10.51
N ALA A 227 -43.64 -22.44 10.58
CA ALA A 227 -42.40 -22.90 11.22
C ALA A 227 -41.16 -22.40 10.47
N ARG A 228 -41.17 -22.40 9.14
CA ARG A 228 -40.08 -21.86 8.33
C ARG A 228 -40.01 -20.34 8.37
N LYS A 229 -41.15 -19.65 8.45
CA LYS A 229 -41.21 -18.19 8.66
C LYS A 229 -40.54 -17.79 9.97
N GLU A 230 -40.74 -18.53 11.04
CA GLU A 230 -40.09 -18.26 12.33
C GLU A 230 -38.55 -18.43 12.27
N ARG A 231 -38.08 -19.50 11.59
CA ARG A 231 -36.64 -19.69 11.36
C ARG A 231 -36.04 -18.55 10.54
N MET A 232 -36.68 -18.18 9.43
CA MET A 232 -36.21 -17.08 8.58
C MET A 232 -36.23 -15.72 9.32
N GLN A 233 -37.20 -15.48 10.20
CA GLN A 233 -37.20 -14.27 11.05
C GLN A 233 -35.98 -14.24 11.96
N THR A 234 -35.58 -15.38 12.52
CA THR A 234 -34.38 -15.50 13.36
C THR A 234 -33.11 -15.34 12.52
N ASP A 235 -33.01 -16.04 11.39
CA ASP A 235 -31.82 -16.03 10.53
C ASP A 235 -31.51 -14.65 9.94
N PHE A 236 -32.55 -13.87 9.62
CA PHE A 236 -32.41 -12.54 9.02
C PHE A 236 -32.68 -11.39 9.99
N ASN A 237 -32.86 -11.68 11.29
CA ASN A 237 -33.20 -10.70 12.33
C ASN A 237 -34.42 -9.83 11.98
N TRP A 238 -35.44 -10.42 11.36
CA TRP A 238 -36.68 -9.72 11.05
C TRP A 238 -37.62 -9.71 12.25
N VAL A 239 -38.11 -8.53 12.61
CA VAL A 239 -39.05 -8.37 13.71
C VAL A 239 -40.46 -8.74 13.21
N TRP A 240 -41.14 -9.63 13.91
CA TRP A 240 -42.52 -10.06 13.59
C TRP A 240 -43.45 -8.89 13.23
N ARG A 241 -43.35 -7.77 13.96
CA ARG A 241 -44.17 -6.56 13.76
C ARG A 241 -43.95 -5.90 12.40
N GLN A 242 -42.73 -5.93 11.88
CA GLN A 242 -42.40 -5.36 10.56
C GLN A 242 -42.98 -6.20 9.44
N VAL A 243 -42.93 -7.52 9.62
CA VAL A 243 -43.30 -8.51 8.60
C VAL A 243 -44.82 -8.65 8.44
N MET A 244 -45.57 -8.45 9.52
CA MET A 244 -47.04 -8.61 9.57
C MET A 244 -47.78 -7.84 8.49
N ASN A 245 -47.37 -6.61 8.19
CA ASN A 245 -48.06 -5.76 7.23
C ASN A 245 -48.04 -6.40 5.83
N LEU A 246 -46.85 -6.78 5.36
CA LEU A 246 -46.70 -7.38 4.03
C LEU A 246 -47.30 -8.77 3.94
N VAL A 247 -47.26 -9.57 5.03
CA VAL A 247 -47.96 -10.85 5.09
C VAL A 247 -49.47 -10.66 4.93
N GLY A 248 -50.04 -9.68 5.63
CA GLY A 248 -51.45 -9.33 5.49
C GLY A 248 -51.80 -8.82 4.10
N GLU A 249 -50.92 -8.05 3.45
CA GLU A 249 -51.14 -7.62 2.06
C GLU A 249 -51.05 -8.78 1.05
N TYR A 250 -50.12 -9.71 1.28
CA TYR A 250 -49.97 -10.92 0.46
C TYR A 250 -51.20 -11.83 0.53
N GLU A 251 -51.82 -11.97 1.70
CA GLU A 251 -53.06 -12.76 1.85
C GLU A 251 -54.29 -12.08 1.21
N LYS A 252 -54.30 -10.75 1.16
CA LYS A 252 -55.43 -9.96 0.62
C LYS A 252 -55.37 -9.75 -0.89
N ASN A 253 -54.18 -9.54 -1.45
CA ASN A 253 -53.99 -9.14 -2.84
C ASN A 253 -53.54 -10.31 -3.73
N LYS A 254 -54.45 -10.86 -4.53
CA LYS A 254 -54.18 -11.98 -5.44
C LYS A 254 -53.17 -11.64 -6.55
N ASP A 255 -53.15 -10.40 -7.01
CA ASP A 255 -52.22 -9.97 -8.07
C ASP A 255 -50.79 -9.98 -7.53
N PHE A 256 -50.60 -9.45 -6.32
CA PHE A 256 -49.31 -9.51 -5.63
C PHE A 256 -48.92 -10.96 -5.31
N GLN A 257 -49.87 -11.80 -4.94
CA GLN A 257 -49.62 -13.22 -4.71
C GLN A 257 -49.12 -13.93 -6.00
N ALA A 258 -49.72 -13.64 -7.16
CA ALA A 258 -49.29 -14.19 -8.44
C ALA A 258 -47.88 -13.71 -8.82
N GLU A 259 -47.58 -12.42 -8.64
CA GLU A 259 -46.26 -11.81 -8.87
C GLU A 259 -45.16 -12.53 -8.05
N ILE A 260 -45.42 -12.77 -6.76
CA ILE A 260 -44.49 -13.46 -5.86
C ILE A 260 -44.27 -14.92 -6.27
N GLN A 261 -45.33 -15.62 -6.68
CA GLN A 261 -45.23 -17.00 -7.14
C GLN A 261 -44.49 -17.12 -8.46
N GLU A 262 -44.70 -16.19 -9.39
CA GLU A 262 -43.98 -16.12 -10.67
C GLU A 262 -42.49 -15.88 -10.44
N LEU A 263 -42.14 -14.89 -9.61
CA LEU A 263 -40.75 -14.60 -9.25
C LEU A 263 -40.05 -15.83 -8.62
N ALA A 264 -40.73 -16.56 -7.74
CA ALA A 264 -40.20 -17.77 -7.13
C ALA A 264 -40.00 -18.90 -8.15
N ARG A 265 -40.95 -19.09 -9.09
CA ARG A 265 -40.85 -20.08 -10.16
C ARG A 265 -39.71 -19.78 -11.14
N ASP A 266 -39.57 -18.52 -11.54
CA ASP A 266 -38.50 -18.08 -12.43
C ASP A 266 -37.11 -18.33 -11.85
N ALA A 267 -36.94 -18.11 -10.54
CA ALA A 267 -35.69 -18.41 -9.86
C ALA A 267 -35.42 -19.92 -9.74
N GLU A 268 -36.45 -20.74 -9.59
CA GLU A 268 -36.30 -22.20 -9.58
C GLU A 268 -35.99 -22.77 -10.97
N ALA A 269 -36.56 -22.20 -12.03
CA ALA A 269 -36.30 -22.59 -13.41
C ALA A 269 -34.87 -22.20 -13.87
N ARG A 270 -34.32 -21.15 -13.28
CA ARG A 270 -33.00 -20.60 -13.63
C ARG A 270 -31.87 -21.14 -12.76
N ASP A 271 -32.12 -22.05 -11.82
CA ASP A 271 -31.07 -22.73 -11.06
C ASP A 271 -30.41 -23.82 -11.92
N PRO A 272 -29.18 -23.61 -12.44
CA PRO A 272 -28.52 -24.57 -13.32
C PRO A 272 -28.18 -25.91 -12.64
N ARG A 273 -28.35 -26.01 -11.31
CA ARG A 273 -28.10 -27.24 -10.54
C ARG A 273 -29.31 -28.16 -10.50
N ARG A 274 -30.52 -27.69 -10.87
CA ARG A 274 -31.69 -28.54 -11.08
C ARG A 274 -31.73 -28.96 -12.55
N LYS A 275 -31.25 -30.17 -12.85
CA LYS A 275 -31.44 -30.78 -14.18
C LYS A 275 -32.94 -30.75 -14.52
N PRO A 276 -33.37 -30.30 -15.71
CA PRO A 276 -34.74 -30.50 -16.14
C PRO A 276 -35.00 -32.02 -16.11
N SER A 277 -36.01 -32.43 -15.35
CA SER A 277 -36.46 -33.82 -15.33
C SER A 277 -36.90 -34.16 -16.74
N ASN A 278 -36.03 -34.85 -17.48
CA ASN A 278 -36.28 -35.32 -18.82
C ASN A 278 -37.33 -36.43 -18.68
N VAL A 279 -38.62 -36.05 -18.73
CA VAL A 279 -39.74 -36.98 -18.76
C VAL A 279 -39.63 -37.74 -20.07
N GLY A 280 -39.42 -39.05 -19.95
CA GLY A 280 -39.13 -39.95 -21.04
C GLY A 280 -40.16 -39.87 -22.16
N VAL A 281 -39.68 -39.58 -23.36
CA VAL A 281 -40.34 -40.00 -24.60
C VAL A 281 -39.90 -41.44 -24.82
N SER A 282 -40.76 -42.38 -24.42
CA SER A 282 -40.66 -43.77 -24.83
C SER A 282 -41.11 -43.86 -26.29
N PHE A 283 -40.19 -44.28 -27.16
CA PHE A 283 -40.50 -44.80 -28.49
C PHE A 283 -41.03 -46.23 -28.39
#